data_AF-A0A7W0KP80-F1
#
_entry.id   AF-A0A7W0KP80-F1
#
_cell.length_a   1.000
_cell.length_b   1.000
_cell.length_c   1.000
_cell.angle_alpha   90.00
_cell.angle_beta   90.00
_cell.angle_gamma   90.00
#
_symmetry.space_group_name_H-M   'P 1'
#
loop_
_entity.id
_entity.type
_entity.pdbx_description
1 polymer ?
#
loop_
_entity_poly.entity_id
_entity_poly.type
_entity_poly.pdbx_seq_one_letter_code
_entity_poly.pdbx_strand_id
1 'polypeptide(L)' 'MTTYTTARFTVHICESNVDGTLYYRGRNRDNGDRIDLPANYADLGIYADNGEFQYYVNGDALSVFKGDELILEEPVLTVD' A
#
# COMPACT_ATOMS: atom_id res chain seq x y z
N MET A 1 -3.04 -11.74 -6.61
CA MET A 1 -2.40 -10.41 -6.57
C MET A 1 -3.51 -9.41 -6.73
N THR A 2 -3.62 -8.46 -5.82
CA THR A 2 -4.63 -7.39 -5.87
C THR A 2 -3.93 -6.08 -6.16
N THR A 3 -4.51 -5.24 -7.00
CA THR A 3 -3.96 -3.94 -7.39
C THR A 3 -4.91 -2.84 -6.99
N TYR A 4 -4.39 -1.81 -6.32
CA TYR A 4 -5.11 -0.59 -5.99
C TYR A 4 -4.47 0.56 -6.76
N THR A 5 -5.28 1.32 -7.51
CA THR A 5 -4.79 2.47 -8.27
C THR A 5 -5.40 3.75 -7.74
N THR A 6 -4.56 4.72 -7.42
CA THR A 6 -4.95 6.09 -7.07
C THR A 6 -4.53 7.05 -8.18
N ALA A 7 -4.72 8.36 -7.97
CA ALA A 7 -4.25 9.37 -8.91
C ALA A 7 -2.72 9.30 -9.11
N ARG A 8 -1.95 9.24 -8.01
CA ARG A 8 -0.47 9.27 -8.07
C ARG A 8 0.21 7.94 -7.79
N PHE A 9 -0.50 6.93 -7.31
CA PHE A 9 0.12 5.68 -6.90
C PHE A 9 -0.56 4.45 -7.49
N THR A 10 0.23 3.39 -7.63
CA THR A 10 -0.26 2.04 -7.86
C THR A 10 0.32 1.15 -6.78
N VAL A 11 -0.51 0.35 -6.13
CA VAL A 11 -0.12 -0.57 -5.07
C VAL A 11 -0.47 -1.97 -5.50
N HIS A 12 0.53 -2.87 -5.54
CA HIS A 12 0.30 -4.29 -5.75
C HIS A 12 0.49 -5.05 -4.44
N ILE A 13 -0.49 -5.88 -4.11
CA ILE A 13 -0.46 -6.78 -2.97
C ILE A 13 -0.18 -8.19 -3.50
N CYS A 14 0.99 -8.69 -3.12
CA CYS A 14 1.52 -9.98 -3.57
C CYS A 14 1.70 -10.91 -2.37
N GLU A 15 1.28 -12.15 -2.50
CA GLU A 15 1.61 -13.19 -1.53
C GLU A 15 2.73 -14.06 -2.10
N SER A 16 3.75 -14.33 -1.29
CA SER A 16 4.85 -15.19 -1.67
C SER A 16 4.40 -16.65 -1.68
N ASN A 17 4.60 -17.34 -2.80
CA ASN A 17 4.27 -18.76 -2.94
C ASN A 17 5.20 -19.68 -2.13
N VAL A 18 6.28 -19.15 -1.54
CA VAL A 18 7.28 -19.94 -0.81
C VAL A 18 6.94 -20.06 0.67
N ASP A 19 6.55 -18.95 1.29
CA ASP A 19 6.38 -18.81 2.73
C ASP A 19 5.05 -18.15 3.14
N GLY A 20 4.20 -17.76 2.17
CA GLY A 20 2.93 -17.08 2.42
C GLY A 20 3.08 -15.62 2.85
N THR A 21 4.31 -15.06 2.82
CA THR A 21 4.53 -13.67 3.23
C THR A 21 3.80 -12.71 2.28
N LEU A 22 3.01 -11.80 2.85
CA LEU A 22 2.34 -10.74 2.10
C LEU A 22 3.31 -9.58 1.89
N TYR A 23 3.32 -9.02 0.68
CA TYR A 23 4.14 -7.89 0.29
C TYR A 23 3.28 -6.76 -0.25
N TYR A 24 3.57 -5.55 0.21
CA TYR A 24 3.05 -4.29 -0.29
C TYR A 24 4.08 -3.69 -1.25
N ARG A 25 3.68 -3.51 -2.51
CA ARG A 25 4.52 -2.92 -3.56
C ARG A 25 3.91 -1.64 -4.07
N GLY A 26 4.33 -0.52 -3.49
CA GLY A 26 3.90 0.82 -3.90
C GLY A 26 4.78 1.39 -5.00
N ARG A 27 4.15 2.01 -6.00
CA ARG A 27 4.85 2.74 -7.07
C ARG A 27 4.22 4.11 -7.27
N ASN A 28 5.04 5.14 -7.27
CA ASN A 28 4.66 6.49 -7.69
C ASN A 28 4.57 6.54 -9.22
N ARG A 29 3.44 7.00 -9.74
CA ARG A 29 3.12 7.05 -11.17
C ARG A 29 3.78 8.24 -11.88
N ASP A 30 4.10 9.30 -11.15
CA ASP A 30 4.67 10.53 -11.68
C ASP A 30 6.17 10.39 -11.94
N ASN A 31 6.90 9.78 -10.99
CA ASN A 31 8.37 9.69 -11.05
C ASN A 31 8.91 8.25 -11.12
N GLY A 32 8.08 7.23 -10.90
CA GLY A 32 8.47 5.83 -10.95
C GLY A 32 9.12 5.28 -9.67
N ASP A 33 9.24 6.08 -8.61
CA ASP A 33 9.76 5.64 -7.31
C ASP A 33 8.94 4.47 -6.78
N ARG A 34 9.61 3.54 -6.09
CA ARG A 34 8.98 2.32 -5.62
C ARG A 34 9.43 1.93 -4.23
N ILE A 35 8.51 1.29 -3.51
CA ILE A 35 8.77 0.60 -2.25
C ILE A 35 8.28 -0.84 -2.33
N ASP A 36 8.99 -1.75 -1.66
CA ASP A 36 8.58 -3.15 -1.49
C ASP A 36 8.79 -3.47 -0.01
N LEU A 37 7.69 -3.74 0.70
CA LEU A 37 7.66 -3.92 2.14
C LEU A 37 6.86 -5.18 2.49
N PRO A 38 7.25 -5.93 3.54
CA PRO A 38 6.37 -6.89 4.16
C PRO A 38 5.08 -6.21 4.61
N ALA A 39 3.97 -6.92 4.48
CA ALA A 39 2.64 -6.41 4.77
C ALA A 39 1.83 -7.40 5.61
N ASN A 40 0.75 -6.91 6.20
CA ASN A 40 -0.22 -7.72 6.94
C ASN A 40 -1.64 -7.28 6.58
N TYR A 41 -2.59 -8.20 6.69
CA TYR A 41 -4.01 -7.83 6.67
C TYR A 41 -4.33 -7.03 7.94
N ALA A 42 -5.06 -5.92 7.79
CA ALA A 42 -5.49 -5.05 8.89
C ALA A 42 -6.93 -4.60 8.65
N ASP A 43 -7.86 -4.98 9.53
CA ASP A 43 -9.29 -4.72 9.42
C ASP A 43 -9.87 -5.03 8.02
N LEU A 44 -10.07 -3.98 7.21
CA LEU A 44 -10.65 -4.04 5.86
C LEU A 44 -9.63 -3.79 4.74
N GLY A 45 -8.34 -3.72 5.08
CA GLY A 45 -7.27 -3.35 4.16
C GLY A 45 -5.96 -4.07 4.44
N ILE A 46 -4.90 -3.52 3.85
CA ILE A 46 -3.53 -4.01 3.95
C ILE A 46 -2.66 -2.94 4.58
N TYR A 47 -1.86 -3.34 5.54
CA TYR A 47 -0.93 -2.49 6.28
C TYR A 47 0.51 -2.90 6.02
N ALA A 48 1.39 -1.92 5.78
CA ALA A 48 2.84 -2.09 5.71
C ALA A 48 3.55 -0.95 6.44
N ASP A 49 4.76 -1.21 6.94
CA ASP A 49 5.55 -0.26 7.73
C ASP A 49 7.04 -0.40 7.39
N ASN A 50 7.76 0.72 7.37
CA ASN A 50 9.22 0.74 7.16
C ASN A 50 9.99 1.34 8.35
N GLY A 51 9.34 1.48 9.51
CA GLY A 51 9.88 2.08 10.73
C GLY A 51 9.78 3.61 10.80
N GLU A 52 9.58 4.32 9.68
CA GLU A 52 9.36 5.76 9.66
C GLU A 52 7.93 6.12 9.22
N PHE A 53 7.41 5.39 8.23
CA PHE A 53 6.11 5.61 7.64
C PHE A 53 5.28 4.33 7.68
N GLN A 54 3.99 4.54 7.92
CA GLN A 54 2.97 3.51 7.91
C GLN A 54 2.11 3.69 6.67
N TYR A 55 1.89 2.61 5.93
CA TYR A 55 1.14 2.59 4.69
C TYR A 55 -0.09 1.71 4.87
N TYR A 56 -1.26 2.27 4.62
CA TYR A 56 -2.52 1.54 4.67
C TYR A 56 -3.27 1.70 3.35
N VAL A 57 -3.75 0.60 2.77
CA VAL A 57 -4.60 0.65 1.57
C VAL A 57 -5.79 -0.27 1.74
N ASN A 58 -6.98 0.22 1.40
CA ASN A 58 -8.20 -0.57 1.33
C ASN A 58 -8.96 -0.27 0.02
N GLY A 59 -10.21 -0.70 -0.08
CA GLY A 59 -11.04 -0.45 -1.27
C GLY A 59 -11.40 1.02 -1.50
N ASP A 60 -11.25 1.88 -0.49
CA ASP A 60 -11.68 3.27 -0.52
C ASP A 60 -10.52 4.25 -0.71
N ALA A 61 -9.41 4.04 -0.02
CA ALA A 61 -8.28 4.97 0.01
C ALA A 61 -6.92 4.29 0.25
N LEU A 62 -5.88 4.99 -0.19
CA LEU A 62 -4.50 4.85 0.23
C LEU A 62 -4.20 5.95 1.25
N SER A 63 -3.76 5.57 2.45
CA SER A 63 -3.38 6.48 3.52
C SER A 63 -1.93 6.21 3.94
N VAL A 64 -1.15 7.28 4.15
CA VAL A 64 0.22 7.19 4.68
C VAL A 64 0.34 8.06 5.91
N PHE A 65 0.89 7.48 6.97
CA PHE A 65 1.09 8.13 8.26
C PHE A 65 2.58 8.22 8.60
N LYS A 66 2.94 9.24 9.38
CA LYS A 66 4.24 9.37 10.05
C LYS A 66 3.99 9.51 11.55
N GLY A 67 4.16 8.41 12.29
CA GLY A 67 3.59 8.32 13.64
C GLY A 67 2.06 8.38 13.56
N ASP A 68 1.44 9.24 14.37
CA ASP A 68 -0.03 9.40 14.39
C ASP A 68 -0.55 10.43 13.36
N GLU A 69 0.33 11.08 12.61
CA GLU A 69 -0.04 12.13 11.64
C GLU A 69 -0.31 11.54 10.26
N LEU A 70 -1.51 11.78 9.72
CA LEU A 70 -1.85 11.50 8.33
C LEU A 70 -1.17 12.51 7.40
N ILE A 71 -0.20 12.07 6.62
CA ILE A 71 0.58 12.93 5.71
C ILE A 71 0.15 12.82 4.25
N LEU A 72 -0.60 11.76 3.92
CA LEU A 72 -1.12 11.52 2.59
C LEU A 72 -2.41 10.71 2.68
N GLU A 73 -3.43 11.15 1.95
CA GLU A 73 -4.61 10.35 1.66
C GLU A 73 -5.00 10.53 0.19
N GLU A 74 -5.23 9.43 -0.52
CA GLU A 74 -5.76 9.44 -1.88
C GLU A 74 -6.88 8.43 -2.04
N PRO A 75 -7.97 8.79 -2.74
CA PRO A 75 -9.02 7.84 -3.06
C PRO A 75 -8.47 6.76 -4.01
N VAL A 76 -8.89 5.52 -3.76
CA VAL A 76 -8.71 4.41 -4.68
C VAL A 76 -9.72 4.55 -5.81
N LEU A 77 -9.22 4.59 -7.04
CA LEU A 77 -10.00 4.76 -8.26
C LEU A 77 -10.41 3.42 -8.85
N THR A 78 -9.53 2.41 -8.77
CA THR A 78 -9.80 1.04 -9.23
C THR A 78 -9.16 0.02 -8.30
N VAL A 79 -9.81 -1.15 -8.21
CA VAL A 79 -9.31 -2.35 -7.55
C VAL A 79 -9.42 -3.52 -8.53
N ASP A 80 -8.29 -4.17 -8.82
CA ASP A 80 -8.17 -5.24 -9.82
C ASP A 80 -7.49 -6.50 -9.23
#